data_AF-A0AB37U7D5-F1
#
_entry.id   AF-A0AB37U7D5-F1
#
_cell.length_a   1.000
_cell.length_b   1.000
_cell.length_c   1.000
_cell.angle_alpha   90.00
_cell.angle_beta   90.00
_cell.angle_gamma   90.00
#
_symmetry.space_group_name_H-M   'P 1'
#
loop_
_entity.id
_entity.type
_entity.pdbx_description
1 polymer ?
#
loop_
_entity_poly.entity_id
_entity_poly.type
_entity_poly.pdbx_seq_one_letter_code
_entity_poly.pdbx_strand_id
1 'polypeptide(L)'
;MTPRHQRPLGRRKLLVALGGAVVAAPVAAAVAPHALAGAGPDGDGAAPRAAGALPLTIVNNTGSFGNADVHVYIVGNQDGTQVRVTPDGTVAPVALSDNGADGYTDYAISLAGSGETTLSLPYLSGRIYVSLGAKLKFKVVADGAGKPALQYPAGWVKSDPNHGVLHDCAEFTYNSAGMFCNTTMVDMFSVPMSIRLTGEKDQTTGTVRPGGRAAVFDAVRSVEEFAPLVVDDTRVIAPGHGLDAGLFPADYLAPYIDEVWSTYTGKDLRVTTNAGTFTGRVRGDRLTFDGPAQVSFAKPSTRDVLFCDGALAAPNDGTTGPVAAVLGAGFNRSTLVSSADQPTTDPASFYRAALTNHYAKAVHAATEDGKAYGFAFDDVADFASYVQDTAPTGFRLTLTAF
;
A
#
# COMPACT_ATOMS: atom_id res chain seq x y z
N MET A 1 13.98 -59.16 7.99
CA MET A 1 12.63 -58.57 7.90
C MET A 1 12.75 -57.11 8.30
N THR A 2 12.24 -56.26 7.40
CA THR A 2 11.82 -54.86 7.58
C THR A 2 12.84 -53.77 7.99
N PRO A 3 12.80 -52.59 7.35
CA PRO A 3 13.85 -51.59 7.39
C PRO A 3 13.60 -50.46 8.40
N ARG A 4 14.68 -49.73 8.66
CA ARG A 4 14.82 -48.55 9.54
C ARG A 4 13.80 -47.45 9.23
N HIS A 5 13.02 -47.05 10.23
CA HIS A 5 12.27 -45.80 10.24
C HIS A 5 13.22 -44.60 10.41
N GLN A 6 13.29 -43.76 9.38
CA GLN A 6 13.78 -42.39 9.48
C GLN A 6 12.74 -41.53 10.21
N ARG A 7 13.17 -40.81 11.25
CA ARG A 7 12.42 -39.72 11.87
C ARG A 7 12.56 -38.47 10.99
N PRO A 8 11.48 -37.80 10.54
CA PRO A 8 11.63 -36.48 9.94
C PRO A 8 11.85 -35.47 11.07
N LEU A 9 13.04 -34.87 11.07
CA LEU A 9 13.41 -33.73 11.89
C LEU A 9 12.60 -32.50 11.43
N GLY A 10 11.86 -31.89 12.35
CA GLY A 10 11.13 -30.66 12.11
C GLY A 10 12.06 -29.51 11.71
N ARG A 11 11.72 -28.81 10.62
CA ARG A 11 12.42 -27.60 10.18
C ARG A 11 12.10 -26.45 11.13
N ARG A 12 13.05 -26.18 12.04
CA ARG A 12 13.12 -24.95 12.82
C ARG A 12 13.51 -23.77 11.92
N LYS A 13 12.78 -22.67 12.12
CA LYS A 13 13.15 -21.25 12.09
C LYS A 13 14.57 -20.92 11.63
N LEU A 14 14.68 -20.01 10.65
CA LEU A 14 15.88 -19.18 10.46
C LEU A 14 15.46 -17.70 10.43
N LEU A 15 15.86 -16.99 11.47
CA LEU A 15 15.95 -15.54 11.58
C LEU A 15 17.29 -15.24 12.25
N VAL A 16 17.83 -14.05 11.98
CA VAL A 16 19.06 -13.43 12.52
C VAL A 16 20.34 -13.87 11.77
N ALA A 17 21.25 -13.01 11.30
CA ALA A 17 21.48 -11.57 11.36
C ALA A 17 22.37 -11.16 10.17
N LEU A 18 22.45 -9.86 9.87
CA LEU A 18 23.71 -9.20 9.54
C LEU A 18 23.61 -7.71 9.92
N GLY A 19 24.33 -7.35 10.99
CA GLY A 19 24.73 -5.97 11.24
C GLY A 19 26.05 -5.69 10.52
N GLY A 20 26.26 -4.45 10.09
CA GLY A 20 27.57 -3.94 9.71
C GLY A 20 27.75 -3.44 8.28
N ALA A 21 26.84 -2.61 7.78
CA ALA A 21 27.10 -1.48 6.88
C ALA A 21 25.81 -0.68 6.77
N VAL A 22 25.82 0.60 7.13
CA VAL A 22 24.66 1.49 6.98
C VAL A 22 24.49 1.78 5.49
N VAL A 23 23.87 0.85 4.78
CA VAL A 23 23.17 1.12 3.53
C VAL A 23 21.71 1.01 3.91
N ALA A 24 21.03 2.14 4.02
CA ALA A 24 19.60 2.20 4.22
C ALA A 24 18.92 1.50 3.03
N ALA A 25 18.69 0.19 3.15
CA ALA A 25 17.79 -0.52 2.26
C ALA A 25 16.38 -0.08 2.66
N PRO A 26 15.64 0.63 1.78
CA PRO A 26 14.26 0.97 2.08
C PRO A 26 13.52 -0.35 2.22
N VAL A 27 13.03 -0.63 3.43
CA VAL A 27 12.01 -1.66 3.63
C VAL A 27 10.76 -1.09 2.97
N ALA A 28 10.65 -1.27 1.66
CA ALA A 28 9.40 -1.07 0.96
C ALA A 28 8.44 -2.11 1.56
N ALA A 29 7.51 -1.65 2.40
CA ALA A 29 6.37 -2.43 2.82
C ALA A 29 5.55 -2.69 1.55
N ALA A 30 5.91 -3.73 0.81
CA ALA A 30 5.07 -4.27 -0.24
C ALA A 30 3.85 -4.86 0.47
N VAL A 31 2.84 -4.02 0.72
CA VAL A 31 1.48 -4.48 0.98
C VAL A 31 1.02 -5.07 -0.35
N ALA A 32 1.48 -6.29 -0.64
CA ALA A 32 0.97 -7.03 -1.77
C ALA A 32 -0.53 -7.22 -1.52
N PRO A 33 -1.41 -6.97 -2.51
CA PRO A 33 -2.83 -7.37 -2.46
C PRO A 33 -3.04 -8.88 -2.24
N HIS A 34 -1.96 -9.67 -2.09
CA HIS A 34 -1.98 -11.09 -1.81
C HIS A 34 -2.77 -11.50 -0.57
N ALA A 35 -3.05 -10.59 0.38
CA ALA A 35 -3.92 -10.90 1.51
C ALA A 35 -5.40 -11.09 1.11
N LEU A 36 -5.86 -10.53 -0.02
CA LEU A 36 -7.26 -10.63 -0.48
C LEU A 36 -7.48 -11.68 -1.59
N ALA A 37 -6.40 -12.26 -2.14
CA ALA A 37 -6.48 -13.29 -3.19
C ALA A 37 -6.53 -14.74 -2.64
N GLY A 38 -6.65 -14.92 -1.32
CA GLY A 38 -6.63 -16.22 -0.65
C GLY A 38 -8.01 -16.89 -0.51
N ALA A 39 -8.26 -17.89 -1.37
CA ALA A 39 -9.20 -19.01 -1.24
C ALA A 39 -10.67 -18.71 -0.83
N GLY A 40 -11.52 -18.51 -1.84
CA GLY A 40 -12.96 -18.77 -1.72
C GLY A 40 -13.24 -20.29 -1.66
N PRO A 41 -14.34 -20.74 -1.03
CA PRO A 41 -14.67 -22.15 -0.93
C PRO A 41 -15.05 -22.72 -2.30
N ASP A 42 -14.63 -23.96 -2.58
CA ASP A 42 -15.00 -24.73 -3.77
C ASP A 42 -16.53 -24.76 -3.94
N GLY A 43 -17.03 -23.90 -4.83
CA GLY A 43 -18.42 -23.87 -5.28
C GLY A 43 -18.45 -24.05 -6.78
N ASP A 44 -18.99 -25.19 -7.24
CA ASP A 44 -19.20 -25.52 -8.64
C ASP A 44 -20.10 -24.48 -9.32
N GLY A 45 -19.45 -23.50 -9.94
CA GLY A 45 -20.05 -22.48 -10.79
C GLY A 45 -18.92 -21.75 -11.49
N ALA A 46 -18.49 -22.25 -12.65
CA ALA A 46 -17.39 -21.68 -13.41
C ALA A 46 -17.73 -20.25 -13.84
N ALA A 47 -17.31 -19.26 -13.04
CA ALA A 47 -17.27 -17.87 -13.44
C ALA A 47 -16.40 -17.75 -14.71
N PRO A 48 -16.76 -16.87 -15.66
CA PRO A 48 -15.95 -16.67 -16.87
C PRO A 48 -14.54 -16.25 -16.45
N ARG A 49 -13.58 -17.14 -16.68
CA ARG A 49 -12.17 -16.92 -16.39
C ARG A 49 -11.66 -15.83 -17.32
N ALA A 50 -11.03 -14.79 -16.79
CA ALA A 50 -10.35 -13.80 -17.61
C ALA A 50 -9.41 -14.52 -18.60
N ALA A 51 -9.50 -14.19 -19.88
CA ALA A 51 -8.71 -14.80 -20.93
C ALA A 51 -8.05 -13.69 -21.75
N GLY A 52 -6.72 -13.65 -21.73
CA GLY A 52 -5.94 -12.67 -22.48
C GLY A 52 -5.49 -11.48 -21.65
N ALA A 53 -4.81 -10.54 -22.31
CA ALA A 53 -4.37 -9.30 -21.70
C ALA A 53 -5.53 -8.30 -21.61
N LEU A 54 -5.59 -7.55 -20.52
CA LEU A 54 -6.65 -6.58 -20.25
C LEU A 54 -6.33 -5.26 -20.98
N PRO A 55 -7.28 -4.66 -21.71
CA PRO A 55 -7.10 -3.31 -22.24
C PRO A 55 -6.85 -2.31 -21.10
N LEU A 56 -5.73 -1.60 -21.18
CA LEU A 56 -5.33 -0.54 -20.26
C LEU A 56 -5.39 0.80 -20.99
N THR A 57 -6.24 1.71 -20.53
CA THR A 57 -6.32 3.08 -21.03
C THR A 57 -5.66 4.04 -20.05
N ILE A 58 -4.65 4.77 -20.50
CA ILE A 58 -4.04 5.88 -19.75
C ILE A 58 -4.59 7.21 -20.28
N VAL A 59 -5.12 8.03 -19.38
CA VAL A 59 -5.67 9.36 -19.68
C VAL A 59 -4.88 10.41 -18.91
N ASN A 60 -4.36 11.41 -19.62
CA ASN A 60 -3.70 12.56 -19.01
C ASN A 60 -4.68 13.73 -18.94
N ASN A 61 -5.25 13.96 -17.76
CA ASN A 61 -6.10 15.12 -17.45
C ASN A 61 -5.43 16.04 -16.42
N THR A 62 -4.09 16.02 -16.32
CA THR A 62 -3.36 16.84 -15.33
C THR A 62 -3.55 18.34 -15.53
N GLY A 63 -3.89 18.77 -16.75
CA GLY A 63 -4.05 20.18 -17.14
C GLY A 63 -2.74 20.99 -17.17
N SER A 64 -1.64 20.42 -16.68
CA SER A 64 -0.36 21.10 -16.49
C SER A 64 0.79 20.49 -17.31
N PHE A 65 0.62 19.26 -17.82
CA PHE A 65 1.61 18.56 -18.63
C PHE A 65 0.98 18.00 -19.90
N GLY A 66 1.65 18.16 -21.05
CA GLY A 66 1.26 17.49 -22.28
C GLY A 66 1.66 16.01 -22.25
N ASN A 67 1.05 15.17 -23.10
CA ASN A 67 1.36 13.73 -23.15
C ASN A 67 2.84 13.42 -23.38
N ALA A 68 3.58 14.30 -24.07
CA ALA A 68 5.02 14.14 -24.30
C ALA A 68 5.86 14.24 -23.01
N ASP A 69 5.33 14.90 -21.98
CA ASP A 69 5.98 15.11 -20.68
C ASP A 69 5.47 14.14 -19.60
N VAL A 70 4.68 13.13 -20.00
CA VAL A 70 4.18 12.08 -19.11
C VAL A 70 4.84 10.76 -19.46
N HIS A 71 5.41 10.09 -18.46
CA HIS A 71 6.09 8.81 -18.63
C HIS A 71 5.42 7.74 -17.77
N VAL A 72 5.11 6.59 -18.38
CA VAL A 72 4.48 5.45 -17.70
C VAL A 72 5.48 4.31 -17.54
N TYR A 73 5.43 3.59 -16.43
CA TYR A 73 6.24 2.39 -16.21
C TYR A 73 5.34 1.32 -15.62
N ILE A 74 5.33 0.13 -16.21
CA ILE A 74 4.58 -1.01 -15.69
C ILE A 74 5.60 -2.07 -15.31
N VAL A 75 5.74 -2.30 -14.01
CA VAL A 75 6.75 -3.19 -13.42
C VAL A 75 6.11 -4.06 -12.35
N GLY A 76 6.63 -5.25 -12.12
CA GLY A 76 6.06 -6.13 -11.11
C GLY A 76 6.71 -7.51 -11.07
N ASN A 77 5.93 -8.50 -10.66
CA ASN A 77 6.32 -9.89 -10.55
C ASN A 77 5.40 -10.80 -11.38
N GLN A 78 6.00 -11.69 -12.15
CA GLN A 78 5.30 -12.80 -12.81
C GLN A 78 6.00 -14.10 -12.41
N ASP A 79 5.25 -15.00 -11.74
CA ASP A 79 5.73 -16.31 -11.30
C ASP A 79 7.06 -16.28 -10.52
N GLY A 80 7.22 -15.27 -9.65
CA GLY A 80 8.41 -15.08 -8.82
C GLY A 80 9.63 -14.48 -9.54
N THR A 81 9.43 -13.97 -10.77
CA THR A 81 10.42 -13.22 -11.53
C THR A 81 10.02 -11.75 -11.59
N GLN A 82 10.94 -10.83 -11.29
CA GLN A 82 10.68 -9.41 -11.53
C GLN A 82 10.70 -9.08 -13.02
N VAL A 83 9.67 -8.39 -13.47
CA VAL A 83 9.40 -8.11 -14.88
C VAL A 83 8.98 -6.67 -15.09
N ARG A 84 9.03 -6.23 -16.35
CA ARG A 84 8.41 -5.01 -16.86
C ARG A 84 7.47 -5.35 -18.02
N VAL A 85 6.57 -4.43 -18.34
CA VAL A 85 5.83 -4.45 -19.60
C VAL A 85 6.53 -3.54 -20.61
N THR A 86 6.69 -4.02 -21.84
CA THR A 86 7.25 -3.26 -22.96
C THR A 86 6.20 -2.34 -23.60
N PRO A 87 6.60 -1.34 -24.42
CA PRO A 87 5.63 -0.48 -25.12
C PRO A 87 4.62 -1.22 -26.01
N ASP A 88 4.98 -2.39 -26.54
CA ASP A 88 4.11 -3.29 -27.32
C ASP A 88 3.23 -4.21 -26.45
N GLY A 89 3.27 -4.07 -25.13
CA GLY A 89 2.39 -4.79 -24.20
C GLY A 89 2.85 -6.21 -23.84
N THR A 90 4.13 -6.52 -24.01
CA THR A 90 4.70 -7.84 -23.67
C THR A 90 5.40 -7.81 -22.31
N VAL A 91 5.42 -8.94 -21.61
CA VAL A 91 6.18 -9.08 -20.36
C VAL A 91 7.63 -9.43 -20.67
N ALA A 92 8.57 -8.67 -20.10
CA ALA A 92 10.00 -8.93 -20.20
C ALA A 92 10.62 -9.00 -18.79
N PRO A 93 11.44 -10.01 -18.47
CA PRO A 93 12.24 -10.02 -17.25
C PRO A 93 13.14 -8.79 -17.16
N VAL A 94 13.34 -8.26 -15.95
CA VAL A 94 14.35 -7.23 -15.72
C VAL A 94 15.74 -7.87 -15.74
N ALA A 95 16.74 -7.16 -16.24
CA ALA A 95 18.11 -7.65 -16.30
C ALA A 95 19.10 -6.61 -15.79
N LEU A 96 20.20 -7.06 -15.17
CA LEU A 96 21.29 -6.17 -14.75
C LEU A 96 21.86 -5.34 -15.93
N SER A 97 21.83 -5.90 -17.14
CA SER A 97 22.24 -5.25 -18.39
C SER A 97 21.28 -4.15 -18.85
N ASP A 98 20.10 -4.03 -18.26
CA ASP A 98 19.16 -2.96 -18.58
C ASP A 98 19.61 -1.61 -17.99
N ASN A 99 20.52 -1.64 -17.00
CA ASN A 99 21.12 -0.42 -16.47
C ASN A 99 22.03 0.22 -17.53
N GLY A 100 21.74 1.47 -17.89
CA GLY A 100 22.54 2.26 -18.80
C GLY A 100 23.85 2.76 -18.17
N ALA A 101 24.56 3.62 -18.91
CA ALA A 101 25.85 4.17 -18.48
C ALA A 101 25.77 5.01 -17.19
N ASP A 102 24.60 5.55 -16.87
CA ASP A 102 24.34 6.28 -15.62
C ASP A 102 23.93 5.37 -14.45
N GLY A 103 23.84 4.06 -14.68
CA GLY A 103 23.53 3.04 -13.68
C GLY A 103 22.04 2.82 -13.42
N TYR A 104 21.15 3.32 -14.29
CA TYR A 104 19.70 3.20 -14.19
C TYR A 104 19.08 2.66 -15.49
N THR A 105 17.91 2.06 -15.39
CA THR A 105 17.15 1.55 -16.54
C THR A 105 16.25 2.63 -17.14
N ASP A 106 16.00 2.58 -18.45
CA ASP A 106 14.95 3.35 -19.11
C ASP A 106 13.78 2.44 -19.52
N TYR A 107 12.82 2.27 -18.62
CA TYR A 107 11.60 1.50 -18.86
C TYR A 107 10.38 2.36 -19.20
N ALA A 108 10.60 3.64 -19.54
CA ALA A 108 9.51 4.56 -19.82
C ALA A 108 8.72 4.15 -21.07
N ILE A 109 7.41 4.03 -20.92
CA ILE A 109 6.44 3.91 -22.00
C ILE A 109 5.91 5.33 -22.27
N SER A 110 6.04 5.77 -23.53
CA SER A 110 5.54 7.07 -23.96
C SER A 110 4.03 7.01 -24.19
N LEU A 111 3.34 8.10 -23.86
CA LEU A 111 1.94 8.26 -24.22
C LEU A 111 1.78 8.56 -25.72
N ALA A 112 0.57 8.31 -26.24
CA ALA A 112 0.17 8.79 -27.56
C ALA A 112 0.29 10.33 -27.62
N GLY A 113 0.68 10.89 -28.77
CA GLY A 113 0.93 12.33 -28.90
C GLY A 113 -0.27 13.22 -28.57
N SER A 114 -1.50 12.69 -28.65
CA SER A 114 -2.73 13.35 -28.23
C SER A 114 -3.80 12.32 -27.84
N GLY A 115 -4.75 12.72 -27.00
CA GLY A 115 -5.86 11.86 -26.59
C GLY A 115 -5.44 10.77 -25.60
N GLU A 116 -6.22 9.68 -25.57
CA GLU A 116 -6.00 8.55 -24.68
C GLU A 116 -4.92 7.61 -25.24
N THR A 117 -4.14 7.01 -24.35
CA THR A 117 -3.16 5.97 -24.72
C THR A 117 -3.70 4.60 -24.35
N THR A 118 -3.78 3.69 -25.32
CA THR A 118 -4.19 2.31 -25.07
C THR A 118 -2.98 1.38 -25.06
N LEU A 119 -2.86 0.60 -23.99
CA LEU A 119 -1.85 -0.44 -23.77
C LEU A 119 -2.55 -1.78 -23.51
N SER A 120 -1.76 -2.84 -23.52
CA SER A 120 -2.18 -4.18 -23.16
C SER A 120 -1.57 -4.55 -21.81
N LEU A 121 -2.39 -4.91 -20.83
CA LEU A 121 -1.94 -5.28 -19.49
C LEU A 121 -2.00 -6.81 -19.32
N PRO A 122 -0.85 -7.51 -19.38
CA PRO A 122 -0.79 -8.96 -19.20
C PRO A 122 -0.98 -9.36 -17.73
N TYR A 123 -1.13 -10.67 -17.47
CA TYR A 123 -1.11 -11.20 -16.10
C TYR A 123 0.19 -10.86 -15.40
N LEU A 124 0.05 -10.09 -14.32
CA LEU A 124 1.13 -9.44 -13.60
C LEU A 124 0.58 -8.96 -12.25
N SER A 125 1.38 -9.08 -11.20
CA SER A 125 1.17 -8.34 -9.95
C SER A 125 2.23 -7.24 -9.88
N GLY A 126 1.84 -5.98 -9.76
CA GLY A 126 2.79 -4.90 -9.91
C GLY A 126 2.22 -3.51 -9.72
N ARG A 127 2.97 -2.54 -10.26
CA ARG A 127 2.71 -1.11 -10.17
C ARG A 127 2.72 -0.48 -11.55
N ILE A 128 1.80 0.46 -11.76
CA ILE A 128 1.83 1.41 -12.87
C ILE A 128 2.33 2.73 -12.28
N TYR A 129 3.61 3.02 -12.46
CA TYR A 129 4.19 4.33 -12.10
C TYR A 129 3.92 5.34 -13.20
N VAL A 130 3.72 6.57 -12.79
CA VAL A 130 3.56 7.73 -13.67
C VAL A 130 4.49 8.82 -13.19
N SER A 131 5.19 9.49 -14.10
CA SER A 131 5.98 10.67 -13.77
C SER A 131 5.75 11.79 -14.75
N LEU A 132 5.83 13.03 -14.25
CA LEU A 132 5.54 14.25 -14.99
C LEU A 132 6.80 15.12 -15.11
N GLY A 133 7.08 15.60 -16.33
CA GLY A 133 8.21 16.46 -16.67
C GLY A 133 9.57 15.74 -16.78
N ALA A 134 9.83 14.77 -15.90
CA ALA A 134 11.07 13.99 -15.91
C ALA A 134 10.81 12.49 -15.79
N LYS A 135 11.69 11.68 -16.40
CA LYS A 135 11.67 10.22 -16.28
C LYS A 135 12.11 9.77 -14.89
N LEU A 136 11.56 8.63 -14.44
CA LEU A 136 12.02 7.91 -13.26
C LEU A 136 13.28 7.12 -13.55
N LYS A 137 14.13 7.05 -12.54
CA LYS A 137 15.35 6.26 -12.47
C LYS A 137 15.08 5.00 -11.67
N PHE A 138 14.73 3.93 -12.38
CA PHE A 138 14.72 2.57 -11.83
C PHE A 138 16.13 1.98 -11.89
N LYS A 139 16.46 1.08 -10.97
CA LYS A 139 17.75 0.38 -10.99
C LYS A 139 17.54 -1.11 -10.81
N VAL A 140 18.20 -1.92 -11.62
CA VAL A 140 18.24 -3.37 -11.43
C VAL A 140 19.48 -3.75 -10.65
N VAL A 141 19.32 -4.48 -9.55
CA VAL A 141 20.38 -5.00 -8.69
C VAL A 141 20.27 -6.52 -8.60
N ALA A 142 21.30 -7.19 -8.10
CA ALA A 142 21.20 -8.59 -7.73
C ALA A 142 20.59 -8.71 -6.33
N ASP A 143 19.54 -9.51 -6.18
CA ASP A 143 18.96 -9.83 -4.87
C ASP A 143 19.86 -10.77 -4.06
N GLY A 144 19.43 -11.12 -2.84
CA GLY A 144 20.19 -12.02 -1.97
C GLY A 144 20.40 -13.44 -2.51
N ALA A 145 19.64 -13.85 -3.54
CA ALA A 145 19.79 -15.10 -4.26
C ALA A 145 20.53 -14.94 -5.61
N GLY A 146 21.04 -13.74 -5.91
CA GLY A 146 21.74 -13.41 -7.16
C GLY A 146 20.82 -13.19 -8.37
N LYS A 147 19.50 -13.10 -8.18
CA LYS A 147 18.55 -12.83 -9.27
C LYS A 147 18.41 -11.33 -9.53
N PRO A 148 18.18 -10.89 -10.77
CA PRO A 148 17.83 -9.50 -11.05
C PRO A 148 16.57 -9.06 -10.30
N ALA A 149 16.64 -7.92 -9.62
CA ALA A 149 15.54 -7.32 -8.87
C ALA A 149 15.57 -5.79 -9.01
N LEU A 150 14.40 -5.17 -9.04
CA LEU A 150 14.28 -3.71 -9.05
C LEU A 150 14.48 -3.12 -7.67
N GLN A 151 15.32 -2.10 -7.62
CA GLN A 151 15.24 -1.04 -6.63
C GLN A 151 14.24 -0.01 -7.17
N TYR A 152 13.07 0.03 -6.54
CA TYR A 152 11.98 0.94 -6.91
C TYR A 152 12.31 2.39 -6.53
N PRO A 153 11.76 3.39 -7.23
CA PRO A 153 11.83 4.79 -6.83
C PRO A 153 11.34 4.99 -5.39
N ALA A 154 12.14 5.66 -4.56
CA ALA A 154 11.78 6.01 -3.19
C ALA A 154 11.67 7.53 -3.05
N GLY A 155 10.55 8.12 -3.50
CA GLY A 155 10.32 9.57 -3.49
C GLY A 155 10.44 10.21 -2.10
N TRP A 156 10.22 9.45 -1.03
CA TRP A 156 10.38 9.93 0.35
C TRP A 156 11.83 9.96 0.86
N VAL A 157 12.80 9.43 0.10
CA VAL A 157 14.22 9.39 0.49
C VAL A 157 14.98 10.52 -0.19
N LYS A 158 15.52 11.47 0.58
CA LYS A 158 16.19 12.67 0.06
C LYS A 158 17.38 12.38 -0.88
N SER A 159 18.10 11.29 -0.66
CA SER A 159 19.24 10.88 -1.49
C SER A 159 18.84 10.07 -2.73
N ASP A 160 17.57 9.67 -2.85
CA ASP A 160 17.09 8.95 -4.03
C ASP A 160 17.06 9.90 -5.24
N PRO A 161 17.54 9.45 -6.42
CA PRO A 161 17.55 10.30 -7.62
C PRO A 161 16.15 10.74 -8.07
N ASN A 162 15.09 10.06 -7.62
CA ASN A 162 13.70 10.38 -7.92
C ASN A 162 13.07 11.35 -6.91
N HIS A 163 13.81 11.79 -5.87
CA HIS A 163 13.27 12.72 -4.88
C HIS A 163 12.78 14.04 -5.51
N GLY A 164 13.44 14.55 -6.55
CA GLY A 164 12.98 15.76 -7.25
C GLY A 164 11.93 15.51 -8.35
N VAL A 165 11.53 14.26 -8.60
CA VAL A 165 10.65 13.92 -9.73
C VAL A 165 9.19 13.86 -9.25
N LEU A 166 8.29 14.56 -9.94
CA LEU A 166 6.85 14.48 -9.68
C LEU A 166 6.32 13.14 -10.18
N HIS A 167 5.97 12.23 -9.26
CA HIS A 167 5.57 10.86 -9.61
C HIS A 167 4.70 10.22 -8.53
N ASP A 168 3.90 9.26 -8.96
CA ASP A 168 3.08 8.42 -8.10
C ASP A 168 2.86 7.05 -8.76
N CYS A 169 2.15 6.13 -8.09
CA CYS A 169 1.82 4.84 -8.68
C CYS A 169 0.41 4.33 -8.32
N ALA A 170 -0.16 3.57 -9.24
CA ALA A 170 -1.29 2.68 -8.97
C ALA A 170 -0.77 1.24 -8.79
N GLU A 171 -1.41 0.47 -7.93
CA GLU A 171 -1.07 -0.92 -7.66
C GLU A 171 -2.13 -1.84 -8.23
N PHE A 172 -1.72 -3.00 -8.71
CA PHE A 172 -2.66 -3.99 -9.23
C PHE A 172 -2.13 -5.41 -9.10
N THR A 173 -3.06 -6.36 -9.10
CA THR A 173 -2.82 -7.76 -9.43
C THR A 173 -3.85 -8.19 -10.45
N TYR A 174 -3.37 -8.57 -11.63
CA TYR A 174 -4.19 -9.17 -12.68
C TYR A 174 -3.76 -10.62 -12.89
N ASN A 175 -4.69 -11.55 -12.68
CA ASN A 175 -4.46 -12.98 -12.85
C ASN A 175 -5.77 -13.67 -13.21
N SER A 176 -5.78 -15.01 -13.21
CA SER A 176 -6.97 -15.77 -13.60
C SER A 176 -8.16 -15.66 -12.63
N ALA A 177 -8.00 -15.07 -11.45
CA ALA A 177 -9.08 -14.77 -10.51
C ALA A 177 -9.73 -13.40 -10.76
N GLY A 178 -9.13 -12.55 -11.59
CA GLY A 178 -9.65 -11.21 -11.90
C GLY A 178 -8.59 -10.11 -11.78
N MET A 179 -9.10 -8.89 -11.66
CA MET A 179 -8.32 -7.68 -11.38
C MET A 179 -8.61 -7.18 -9.98
N PHE A 180 -7.55 -6.88 -9.24
CA PHE A 180 -7.58 -6.25 -7.93
C PHE A 180 -6.65 -5.05 -7.98
N CYS A 181 -7.17 -3.84 -7.77
CA CYS A 181 -6.37 -2.64 -7.99
C CYS A 181 -6.76 -1.48 -7.09
N ASN A 182 -5.79 -0.59 -6.87
CA ASN A 182 -5.94 0.57 -6.02
C ASN A 182 -5.05 1.72 -6.48
N THR A 183 -5.50 2.94 -6.23
CA THR A 183 -4.56 4.05 -6.02
C THR A 183 -4.02 3.93 -4.59
N THR A 184 -2.79 4.36 -4.36
CA THR A 184 -2.16 4.25 -3.05
C THR A 184 -1.56 5.57 -2.61
N MET A 185 -1.67 5.88 -1.33
CA MET A 185 -1.04 7.01 -0.67
C MET A 185 -0.26 6.54 0.57
N VAL A 186 0.03 5.24 0.66
CA VAL A 186 0.68 4.63 1.84
C VAL A 186 2.11 5.14 2.03
N ASP A 187 2.81 5.39 0.92
CA ASP A 187 4.19 5.88 0.95
C ASP A 187 4.28 7.41 0.82
N MET A 188 3.46 7.99 -0.05
CA MET A 188 3.41 9.43 -0.33
C MET A 188 2.13 9.79 -1.10
N PHE A 189 1.80 11.07 -1.15
CA PHE A 189 0.77 11.64 -2.03
C PHE A 189 1.42 12.69 -2.95
N SER A 190 1.37 12.49 -4.26
CA SER A 190 2.05 13.36 -5.21
C SER A 190 1.21 13.69 -6.45
N VAL A 191 0.89 12.69 -7.28
CA VAL A 191 0.13 12.86 -8.53
C VAL A 191 -1.28 12.29 -8.32
N PRO A 192 -2.32 13.14 -8.31
CA PRO A 192 -3.70 12.70 -8.22
C PRO A 192 -4.06 11.74 -9.37
N MET A 193 -4.66 10.60 -9.04
CA MET A 193 -5.04 9.58 -10.00
C MET A 193 -6.41 9.00 -9.66
N SER A 194 -7.13 8.53 -10.67
CA SER A 194 -8.30 7.67 -10.48
C SER A 194 -8.20 6.40 -11.33
N ILE A 195 -8.78 5.33 -10.81
CA ILE A 195 -8.93 4.06 -11.53
C ILE A 195 -10.41 3.87 -11.82
N ARG A 196 -10.74 3.56 -13.08
CA ARG A 196 -12.02 2.98 -13.47
C ARG A 196 -11.80 1.56 -13.95
N LEU A 197 -12.48 0.61 -13.30
CA LEU A 197 -12.44 -0.81 -13.65
C LEU A 197 -13.81 -1.21 -14.22
N THR A 198 -13.81 -1.70 -15.45
CA THR A 198 -15.02 -2.21 -16.12
C THR A 198 -14.94 -3.72 -16.25
N GLY A 199 -16.04 -4.42 -16.00
CA GLY A 199 -16.15 -5.88 -16.05
C GLY A 199 -17.60 -6.29 -15.82
N GLU A 200 -17.83 -7.13 -14.81
CA GLU A 200 -19.19 -7.39 -14.31
C GLU A 200 -19.81 -6.13 -13.68
N LYS A 201 -18.96 -5.26 -13.13
CA LYS A 201 -19.35 -3.93 -12.62
C LYS A 201 -18.58 -2.82 -13.35
N ASP A 202 -19.08 -1.60 -13.20
CA ASP A 202 -18.39 -0.38 -13.59
C ASP A 202 -18.09 0.42 -12.33
N GLN A 203 -16.83 0.42 -11.91
CA GLN A 203 -16.39 0.92 -10.60
C GLN A 203 -15.31 1.98 -10.80
N THR A 204 -15.38 3.06 -10.02
CA THR A 204 -14.34 4.11 -10.00
C THR A 204 -13.88 4.35 -8.57
N THR A 205 -12.58 4.52 -8.36
CA THR A 205 -12.01 4.86 -7.06
C THR A 205 -10.77 5.76 -7.19
N GLY A 206 -10.37 6.38 -6.09
CA GLY A 206 -9.17 7.22 -5.99
C GLY A 206 -9.33 8.65 -6.49
N THR A 207 -10.47 9.00 -7.10
CA THR A 207 -10.69 10.35 -7.65
C THR A 207 -10.51 11.41 -6.57
N VAL A 208 -9.51 12.28 -6.76
CA VAL A 208 -9.30 13.48 -5.96
C VAL A 208 -10.20 14.59 -6.51
N ARG A 209 -10.97 15.24 -5.64
CA ARG A 209 -11.88 16.33 -6.04
C ARG A 209 -11.09 17.52 -6.62
N PRO A 210 -11.72 18.40 -7.41
CA PRO A 210 -11.08 19.65 -7.86
C PRO A 210 -10.48 20.45 -6.69
N GLY A 211 -9.19 20.84 -6.80
CA GLY A 211 -8.44 21.51 -5.72
C GLY A 211 -8.09 20.62 -4.52
N GLY A 212 -8.42 19.33 -4.58
CA GLY A 212 -8.16 18.37 -3.49
C GLY A 212 -6.68 18.18 -3.22
N ARG A 213 -5.83 18.19 -4.25
CA ARG A 213 -4.37 18.07 -4.07
C ARG A 213 -3.82 19.22 -3.24
N ALA A 214 -4.10 20.46 -3.64
CA ALA A 214 -3.71 21.64 -2.86
C ALA A 214 -4.26 21.58 -1.42
N ALA A 215 -5.51 21.16 -1.25
CA ALA A 215 -6.10 21.00 0.08
C ALA A 215 -5.37 19.96 0.96
N VAL A 216 -4.86 18.85 0.40
CA VAL A 216 -4.02 17.90 1.15
C VAL A 216 -2.73 18.59 1.60
N PHE A 217 -2.02 19.26 0.69
CA PHE A 217 -0.77 19.94 1.01
C PHE A 217 -0.97 20.98 2.11
N ASP A 218 -2.03 21.79 2.02
CA ASP A 218 -2.32 22.82 3.01
C ASP A 218 -2.76 22.22 4.36
N ALA A 219 -3.61 21.19 4.35
CA ALA A 219 -4.04 20.53 5.58
C ALA A 219 -2.86 19.90 6.33
N VAL A 220 -1.97 19.21 5.62
CA VAL A 220 -0.78 18.59 6.23
C VAL A 220 0.21 19.66 6.71
N ARG A 221 0.44 20.72 5.91
CA ARG A 221 1.33 21.83 6.29
C ARG A 221 0.82 22.60 7.52
N SER A 222 -0.49 22.58 7.78
CA SER A 222 -1.09 23.29 8.92
C SER A 222 -0.89 22.62 10.28
N VAL A 223 -0.43 21.36 10.30
CA VAL A 223 -0.14 20.61 11.52
C VAL A 223 1.38 20.60 11.73
N GLU A 224 1.84 21.19 12.83
CA GLU A 224 3.27 21.48 13.09
C GLU A 224 4.17 20.25 12.90
N GLU A 225 3.80 19.10 13.46
CA GLU A 225 4.58 17.87 13.38
C GLU A 225 4.59 17.26 11.98
N PHE A 226 3.58 17.54 11.16
CA PHE A 226 3.44 17.01 9.80
C PHE A 226 3.99 17.97 8.74
N ALA A 227 4.16 19.25 9.04
CA ALA A 227 4.63 20.25 8.08
C ALA A 227 5.95 19.88 7.38
N PRO A 228 6.96 19.28 8.05
CA PRO A 228 8.20 18.84 7.39
C PRO A 228 8.02 17.71 6.36
N LEU A 229 6.85 17.05 6.33
CA LEU A 229 6.54 15.99 5.37
C LEU A 229 6.14 16.53 3.99
N VAL A 230 5.83 17.83 3.89
CA VAL A 230 5.47 18.48 2.64
C VAL A 230 6.75 18.92 1.92
N VAL A 231 7.03 18.32 0.76
CA VAL A 231 8.21 18.60 -0.06
C VAL A 231 7.81 19.49 -1.23
N ASP A 232 8.02 20.80 -1.05
CA ASP A 232 7.66 21.84 -2.00
C ASP A 232 6.23 21.65 -2.52
N ASP A 233 6.05 21.71 -3.84
CA ASP A 233 4.84 21.31 -4.56
C ASP A 233 5.00 19.92 -5.21
N THR A 234 5.98 19.11 -4.77
CA THR A 234 6.24 17.79 -5.37
C THR A 234 5.37 16.71 -4.73
N ARG A 235 5.39 16.60 -3.41
CA ARG A 235 4.68 15.54 -2.68
C ARG A 235 4.48 15.85 -1.21
N VAL A 236 3.62 15.07 -0.59
CA VAL A 236 3.55 14.88 0.86
C VAL A 236 4.04 13.47 1.19
N ILE A 237 5.06 13.35 2.04
CA ILE A 237 5.61 12.07 2.50
C ILE A 237 4.68 11.48 3.57
N ALA A 238 4.38 10.18 3.50
CA ALA A 238 3.61 9.53 4.56
C ALA A 238 4.40 9.54 5.89
N PRO A 239 3.74 9.73 7.04
CA PRO A 239 4.41 9.98 8.32
C PRO A 239 5.33 8.85 8.77
N GLY A 240 5.08 7.59 8.39
CA GLY A 240 5.98 6.47 8.68
C GLY A 240 7.35 6.64 8.04
N HIS A 241 7.40 7.02 6.76
CA HIS A 241 8.65 7.33 6.07
C HIS A 241 9.30 8.61 6.58
N GLY A 242 8.47 9.61 6.94
CA GLY A 242 8.94 10.82 7.61
C GLY A 242 9.65 10.53 8.93
N LEU A 243 9.10 9.60 9.73
CA LEU A 243 9.70 9.14 10.99
C LEU A 243 11.05 8.47 10.73
N ASP A 244 11.12 7.52 9.80
CA ASP A 244 12.37 6.83 9.44
C ASP A 244 13.43 7.79 8.86
N ALA A 245 13.00 8.91 8.24
CA ALA A 245 13.87 9.98 7.73
C ALA A 245 14.25 11.04 8.79
N GLY A 246 13.74 10.94 10.02
CA GLY A 246 13.97 11.92 11.08
C GLY A 246 13.24 13.26 10.89
N LEU A 247 12.21 13.29 10.05
CA LEU A 247 11.35 14.46 9.78
C LEU A 247 10.08 14.48 10.65
N PHE A 248 9.74 13.35 11.29
CA PHE A 248 8.54 13.19 12.11
C PHE A 248 8.90 12.68 13.51
N PRO A 249 8.23 13.14 14.58
CA PRO A 249 8.55 12.70 15.94
C PRO A 249 8.31 11.19 16.14
N ALA A 250 9.32 10.49 16.66
CA ALA A 250 9.27 9.03 16.85
C ALA A 250 8.24 8.59 17.90
N ASP A 251 7.82 9.49 18.78
CA ASP A 251 6.90 9.27 19.90
C ASP A 251 5.56 10.02 19.73
N TYR A 252 5.27 10.56 18.55
CA TYR A 252 4.05 11.34 18.27
C TYR A 252 2.75 10.69 18.77
N LEU A 253 2.56 9.38 18.55
CA LEU A 253 1.36 8.66 18.98
C LEU A 253 1.47 8.03 20.37
N ALA A 254 2.63 8.11 21.04
CA ALA A 254 2.86 7.45 22.32
C ALA A 254 1.83 7.83 23.39
N PRO A 255 1.42 9.11 23.56
CA PRO A 255 0.40 9.46 24.54
C PRO A 255 -0.97 8.82 24.25
N TYR A 256 -1.39 8.77 22.98
CA TYR A 256 -2.65 8.13 22.59
C TYR A 256 -2.59 6.61 22.76
N ILE A 257 -1.46 5.98 22.43
CA ILE A 257 -1.23 4.56 22.67
C ILE A 257 -1.32 4.25 24.16
N ASP A 258 -0.69 5.05 25.02
CA ASP A 258 -0.78 4.88 26.47
C ASP A 258 -2.21 5.01 27.00
N GLU A 259 -3.00 5.94 26.46
CA GLU A 259 -4.43 6.09 26.79
C GLU A 259 -5.24 4.84 26.40
N VAL A 260 -5.00 4.28 25.21
CA VAL A 260 -5.64 3.03 24.77
C VAL A 260 -5.28 1.88 25.72
N TRP A 261 -4.00 1.72 26.09
CA TRP A 261 -3.56 0.68 27.03
C TRP A 261 -4.18 0.84 28.42
N SER A 262 -4.21 2.07 28.93
CA SER A 262 -4.83 2.40 30.21
C SER A 262 -6.32 2.06 30.21
N THR A 263 -7.04 2.54 29.19
CA THR A 263 -8.48 2.29 28.99
C THR A 263 -8.80 0.79 29.06
N TYR A 264 -8.07 -0.01 28.30
CA TYR A 264 -8.32 -1.45 28.18
C TYR A 264 -7.66 -2.30 29.27
N THR A 265 -7.11 -1.68 30.32
CA THR A 265 -6.82 -2.39 31.58
C THR A 265 -8.12 -2.61 32.37
N GLY A 266 -9.01 -1.61 32.37
CA GLY A 266 -10.27 -1.64 33.10
C GLY A 266 -11.50 -2.04 32.27
N LYS A 267 -11.41 -2.00 30.94
CA LYS A 267 -12.51 -2.21 30.00
C LYS A 267 -12.18 -3.27 28.95
N ASP A 268 -13.19 -3.98 28.45
CA ASP A 268 -13.01 -4.89 27.32
C ASP A 268 -12.97 -4.13 25.99
N LEU A 269 -12.06 -4.52 25.10
CA LEU A 269 -12.03 -4.15 23.69
C LEU A 269 -12.55 -5.31 22.85
N ARG A 270 -13.55 -5.10 22.01
CA ARG A 270 -14.11 -6.12 21.13
C ARG A 270 -13.66 -5.87 19.70
N VAL A 271 -12.99 -6.84 19.10
CA VAL A 271 -12.54 -6.80 17.71
C VAL A 271 -13.27 -7.88 16.94
N THR A 272 -14.08 -7.49 15.95
CA THR A 272 -14.81 -8.42 15.10
C THR A 272 -14.11 -8.56 13.75
N THR A 273 -13.89 -9.81 13.34
CA THR A 273 -13.24 -10.19 12.09
C THR A 273 -14.08 -11.26 11.40
N ASN A 274 -13.65 -11.73 10.22
CA ASN A 274 -14.30 -12.86 9.53
C ASN A 274 -14.26 -14.17 10.34
N ALA A 275 -13.31 -14.33 11.27
CA ALA A 275 -13.24 -15.49 12.16
C ALA A 275 -14.23 -15.40 13.35
N GLY A 276 -14.81 -14.23 13.60
CA GLY A 276 -15.69 -13.94 14.74
C GLY A 276 -15.17 -12.80 15.62
N THR A 277 -15.81 -12.62 16.78
CA THR A 277 -15.47 -11.55 17.73
C THR A 277 -14.48 -12.02 18.78
N PHE A 278 -13.38 -11.28 18.89
CA PHE A 278 -12.34 -11.38 19.90
C PHE A 278 -12.59 -10.35 21.00
N THR A 279 -12.47 -10.74 22.27
CA THR A 279 -12.61 -9.82 23.42
C THR A 279 -11.28 -9.70 24.14
N GLY A 280 -10.76 -8.48 24.20
CA GLY A 280 -9.41 -8.13 24.62
C GLY A 280 -9.36 -7.35 25.91
N ARG A 281 -8.34 -7.64 26.71
CA ARG A 281 -7.99 -6.90 27.91
C ARG A 281 -6.47 -6.79 28.04
N VAL A 282 -5.99 -5.63 28.50
CA VAL A 282 -4.60 -5.49 28.90
C VAL A 282 -4.37 -6.30 30.17
N ARG A 283 -3.48 -7.29 30.09
CA ARG A 283 -3.03 -8.13 31.20
C ARG A 283 -1.51 -8.08 31.25
N GLY A 284 -0.96 -7.54 32.34
CA GLY A 284 0.47 -7.25 32.40
C GLY A 284 0.86 -6.19 31.36
N ASP A 285 1.83 -6.50 30.51
CA ASP A 285 2.36 -5.64 29.45
C ASP A 285 1.71 -5.89 28.07
N ARG A 286 0.72 -6.78 27.98
CA ARG A 286 0.12 -7.20 26.70
C ARG A 286 -1.39 -6.98 26.66
N LEU A 287 -1.89 -6.57 25.50
CA LEU A 287 -3.30 -6.63 25.18
C LEU A 287 -3.61 -8.04 24.66
N THR A 288 -4.31 -8.84 25.47
CA THR A 288 -4.62 -10.25 25.16
C THR A 288 -6.10 -10.41 24.86
N PHE A 289 -6.39 -11.08 23.75
CA PHE A 289 -7.73 -11.38 23.29
C PHE A 289 -8.04 -12.87 23.40
N ASP A 290 -9.25 -13.17 23.88
CA ASP A 290 -9.86 -14.49 23.85
C ASP A 290 -11.04 -14.48 22.84
N GLY A 291 -11.45 -15.63 22.32
CA GLY A 291 -12.49 -15.75 21.30
C GLY A 291 -12.23 -16.91 20.35
N PRO A 292 -12.36 -16.72 19.01
CA PRO A 292 -12.05 -17.76 18.01
C PRO A 292 -10.64 -18.34 18.13
N ALA A 293 -9.68 -17.53 18.59
CA ALA A 293 -8.35 -17.97 19.00
C ALA A 293 -7.83 -17.04 20.12
N GLN A 294 -6.79 -17.47 20.84
CA GLN A 294 -6.08 -16.58 21.76
C GLN A 294 -4.97 -15.85 21.00
N VAL A 295 -5.05 -14.52 20.96
CA VAL A 295 -4.04 -13.66 20.30
C VAL A 295 -3.60 -12.57 21.27
N SER A 296 -2.36 -12.10 21.17
CA SER A 296 -1.87 -11.04 22.07
C SER A 296 -0.88 -10.11 21.40
N PHE A 297 -0.93 -8.84 21.78
CA PHE A 297 -0.12 -7.78 21.20
C PHE A 297 0.70 -7.10 22.30
N ALA A 298 1.97 -6.83 21.99
CA ALA A 298 2.77 -5.90 22.81
C ALA A 298 2.24 -4.47 22.61
N LYS A 299 2.59 -3.56 23.52
CA LYS A 299 2.37 -2.13 23.28
C LYS A 299 3.13 -1.68 22.03
N PRO A 300 2.47 -1.12 20.99
CA PRO A 300 3.11 -0.62 19.80
C PRO A 300 3.81 0.70 20.07
N SER A 301 4.80 1.00 19.25
CA SER A 301 5.38 2.33 19.07
C SER A 301 4.58 3.14 18.03
N THR A 302 4.87 4.43 17.91
CA THR A 302 4.38 5.26 16.77
C THR A 302 4.73 4.60 15.43
N ARG A 303 5.95 4.07 15.31
CA ARG A 303 6.41 3.41 14.07
C ARG A 303 5.57 2.18 13.75
N ASP A 304 5.28 1.33 14.74
CA ASP A 304 4.42 0.14 14.57
C ASP A 304 3.02 0.53 14.10
N VAL A 305 2.44 1.61 14.64
CA VAL A 305 1.14 2.12 14.20
C VAL A 305 1.18 2.64 12.75
N LEU A 306 2.14 3.49 12.41
CA LEU A 306 2.18 4.15 11.10
C LEU A 306 2.46 3.16 9.96
N PHE A 307 3.31 2.14 10.20
CA PHE A 307 3.57 1.08 9.22
C PHE A 307 2.62 -0.11 9.32
N CYS A 308 1.82 -0.18 10.39
CA CYS A 308 1.02 -1.36 10.74
C CYS A 308 1.86 -2.66 10.77
N ASP A 309 3.02 -2.58 11.41
CA ASP A 309 4.03 -3.64 11.47
C ASP A 309 4.56 -3.81 12.91
N GLY A 310 5.56 -4.67 13.11
CA GLY A 310 6.23 -4.89 14.39
C GLY A 310 5.27 -5.44 15.44
N ALA A 311 4.95 -4.65 16.46
CA ALA A 311 3.94 -5.05 17.46
C ALA A 311 2.54 -5.26 16.87
N LEU A 312 2.28 -4.72 15.67
CA LEU A 312 1.04 -4.85 14.92
C LEU A 312 1.21 -5.65 13.61
N ALA A 313 2.27 -6.45 13.49
CA ALA A 313 2.47 -7.31 12.32
C ALA A 313 1.25 -8.23 12.11
N ALA A 314 0.72 -8.24 10.88
CA ALA A 314 -0.51 -8.95 10.54
C ALA A 314 -0.25 -10.16 9.63
N PRO A 315 0.05 -11.36 10.18
CA PRO A 315 0.25 -12.56 9.36
C PRO A 315 -1.06 -13.02 8.71
N ASN A 316 -0.99 -13.64 7.52
CA ASN A 316 -2.15 -14.23 6.85
C ASN A 316 -2.61 -15.57 7.50
N ASP A 317 -2.88 -15.56 8.80
CA ASP A 317 -3.24 -16.74 9.61
C ASP A 317 -4.74 -16.84 9.92
N GLY A 318 -5.54 -15.91 9.39
CA GLY A 318 -6.99 -15.84 9.59
C GLY A 318 -7.44 -15.47 11.00
N THR A 319 -6.52 -15.22 11.94
CA THR A 319 -6.85 -14.90 13.35
C THR A 319 -6.01 -13.74 13.89
N THR A 320 -4.72 -13.91 14.14
CA THR A 320 -3.83 -12.83 14.62
C THR A 320 -3.78 -11.67 13.62
N GLY A 321 -3.63 -11.97 12.34
CA GLY A 321 -3.53 -10.93 11.30
C GLY A 321 -4.74 -10.02 11.24
N PRO A 322 -5.96 -10.57 11.07
CA PRO A 322 -7.17 -9.77 11.05
C PRO A 322 -7.38 -8.91 12.30
N VAL A 323 -7.02 -9.42 13.50
CA VAL A 323 -7.09 -8.61 14.73
C VAL A 323 -6.05 -7.49 14.72
N ALA A 324 -4.82 -7.78 14.26
CA ALA A 324 -3.76 -6.77 14.13
C ALA A 324 -4.16 -5.67 13.14
N ALA A 325 -4.77 -6.03 12.01
CA ALA A 325 -5.24 -5.08 11.01
C ALA A 325 -6.31 -4.13 11.56
N VAL A 326 -7.31 -4.67 12.27
CA VAL A 326 -8.35 -3.85 12.92
C VAL A 326 -7.75 -2.92 13.98
N LEU A 327 -6.77 -3.38 14.76
CA LEU A 327 -6.06 -2.53 15.72
C LEU A 327 -5.26 -1.43 15.02
N GLY A 328 -4.50 -1.76 13.96
CA GLY A 328 -3.74 -0.81 13.17
C GLY A 328 -4.61 0.30 12.58
N ALA A 329 -5.77 -0.07 12.02
CA ALA A 329 -6.77 0.89 11.54
C ALA A 329 -7.35 1.75 12.68
N GLY A 330 -7.69 1.13 13.82
CA GLY A 330 -8.22 1.84 14.98
C GLY A 330 -7.24 2.86 15.57
N PHE A 331 -5.93 2.55 15.60
CA PHE A 331 -4.90 3.51 16.03
C PHE A 331 -4.74 4.66 15.03
N ASN A 332 -4.60 4.36 13.73
CA ASN A 332 -4.44 5.41 12.71
C ASN A 332 -5.64 6.35 12.65
N ARG A 333 -6.86 5.81 12.75
CA ARG A 333 -8.12 6.56 12.78
C ARG A 333 -8.45 7.15 14.15
N SER A 334 -7.64 6.90 15.16
CA SER A 334 -7.84 7.35 16.55
C SER A 334 -9.21 6.99 17.15
N THR A 335 -9.74 5.80 16.85
CA THR A 335 -11.07 5.36 17.31
C THR A 335 -11.05 4.43 18.52
N LEU A 336 -9.88 3.93 18.91
CA LEU A 336 -9.77 2.92 19.97
C LEU A 336 -10.15 3.44 21.36
N VAL A 337 -10.02 4.73 21.65
CA VAL A 337 -10.53 5.28 22.93
C VAL A 337 -12.03 5.54 22.86
N SER A 338 -12.52 6.05 21.73
CA SER A 338 -13.93 6.47 21.57
C SER A 338 -14.90 5.31 21.35
N SER A 339 -14.43 4.18 20.82
CA SER A 339 -15.25 2.97 20.62
C SER A 339 -14.50 1.72 21.10
N ALA A 340 -15.18 0.95 21.95
CA ALA A 340 -14.71 -0.36 22.38
C ALA A 340 -15.15 -1.50 21.44
N ASP A 341 -15.99 -1.22 20.46
CA ASP A 341 -16.34 -2.16 19.40
C ASP A 341 -15.63 -1.73 18.12
N GLN A 342 -14.79 -2.63 17.59
CA GLN A 342 -13.94 -2.42 16.44
C GLN A 342 -14.14 -3.53 15.39
N PRO A 343 -13.95 -3.23 14.10
CA PRO A 343 -13.69 -1.90 13.56
C PRO A 343 -14.93 -1.00 13.62
N THR A 344 -14.71 0.30 13.84
CA THR A 344 -15.76 1.30 13.62
C THR A 344 -16.00 1.49 12.11
N THR A 345 -17.26 1.61 11.70
CA THR A 345 -17.67 1.74 10.28
C THR A 345 -18.26 3.11 9.93
N ASP A 346 -18.47 3.99 10.91
CA ASP A 346 -18.92 5.36 10.68
C ASP A 346 -17.71 6.28 10.44
N PRO A 347 -17.49 6.80 9.21
CA PRO A 347 -16.37 7.67 8.92
C PRO A 347 -16.42 8.98 9.71
N ALA A 348 -17.60 9.42 10.18
CA ALA A 348 -17.72 10.61 11.02
C ALA A 348 -17.03 10.43 12.39
N SER A 349 -16.71 9.21 12.80
CA SER A 349 -15.97 8.91 14.03
C SER A 349 -14.45 8.97 13.87
N PHE A 350 -13.93 8.98 12.64
CA PHE A 350 -12.49 8.88 12.39
C PHE A 350 -11.77 10.21 12.60
N TYR A 351 -10.51 10.14 13.01
CA TYR A 351 -9.57 11.27 13.11
C TYR A 351 -10.07 12.44 13.98
N ARG A 352 -10.79 12.10 15.07
CA ARG A 352 -11.37 13.05 16.02
C ARG A 352 -10.46 13.41 17.19
N ALA A 353 -9.49 12.56 17.52
CA ALA A 353 -8.50 12.89 18.53
C ALA A 353 -7.50 13.93 18.01
N ALA A 354 -6.88 14.69 18.92
CA ALA A 354 -5.82 15.63 18.57
C ALA A 354 -4.58 14.91 18.03
N LEU A 355 -4.21 13.79 18.66
CA LEU A 355 -3.16 12.88 18.19
C LEU A 355 -3.81 11.82 17.29
N THR A 356 -3.58 11.92 15.99
CA THR A 356 -4.15 11.04 14.97
C THR A 356 -3.31 11.06 13.70
N ASN A 357 -3.57 10.18 12.75
CA ASN A 357 -2.91 10.25 11.45
C ASN A 357 -3.51 11.39 10.60
N HIS A 358 -3.04 12.63 10.79
CA HIS A 358 -3.52 13.81 10.06
C HIS A 358 -3.24 13.75 8.56
N TYR A 359 -2.21 13.01 8.15
CA TYR A 359 -1.95 12.72 6.73
C TYR A 359 -3.09 11.90 6.11
N ALA A 360 -3.43 10.75 6.72
CA ALA A 360 -4.53 9.91 6.26
C ALA A 360 -5.86 10.69 6.26
N LYS A 361 -6.13 11.44 7.32
CA LYS A 361 -7.29 12.35 7.40
C LYS A 361 -7.38 13.30 6.21
N ALA A 362 -6.26 13.93 5.83
CA ALA A 362 -6.22 14.90 4.74
C ALA A 362 -6.51 14.24 3.38
N VAL A 363 -5.92 13.07 3.11
CA VAL A 363 -6.15 12.38 1.82
C VAL A 363 -7.57 11.86 1.68
N HIS A 364 -8.17 11.28 2.73
CA HIS A 364 -9.60 10.91 2.70
C HIS A 364 -10.50 12.12 2.49
N ALA A 365 -10.21 13.24 3.15
CA ALA A 365 -11.01 14.45 3.01
C ALA A 365 -10.93 15.04 1.60
N ALA A 366 -9.92 14.69 0.79
CA ALA A 366 -9.70 15.22 -0.55
C ALA A 366 -10.27 14.32 -1.67
N THR A 367 -10.61 13.07 -1.39
CA THR A 367 -11.22 12.17 -2.39
C THR A 367 -12.74 12.35 -2.47
N GLU A 368 -13.32 12.08 -3.63
CA GLU A 368 -14.74 12.31 -3.90
C GLU A 368 -15.65 11.35 -3.11
N ASP A 369 -15.24 10.09 -2.95
CA ASP A 369 -15.97 9.04 -2.24
C ASP A 369 -15.55 8.90 -0.77
N GLY A 370 -14.60 9.73 -0.32
CA GLY A 370 -14.02 9.66 1.02
C GLY A 370 -13.12 8.44 1.25
N LYS A 371 -12.77 7.68 0.20
CA LYS A 371 -11.89 6.51 0.28
C LYS A 371 -10.48 6.86 -0.17
N ALA A 372 -9.48 6.32 0.52
CA ALA A 372 -8.07 6.52 0.22
C ALA A 372 -7.25 5.40 0.86
N TYR A 373 -6.10 5.07 0.29
CA TYR A 373 -5.11 4.18 0.93
C TYR A 373 -4.08 5.04 1.67
N GLY A 374 -4.46 5.64 2.81
CA GLY A 374 -3.60 6.55 3.57
C GLY A 374 -2.60 5.86 4.50
N PHE A 375 -2.84 4.58 4.82
CA PHE A 375 -1.98 3.69 5.59
C PHE A 375 -2.28 2.23 5.22
N ALA A 376 -1.44 1.28 5.65
CA ALA A 376 -1.45 -0.10 5.14
C ALA A 376 -2.75 -0.90 5.34
N PHE A 377 -3.56 -0.58 6.36
CA PHE A 377 -4.81 -1.28 6.67
C PHE A 377 -6.05 -0.38 6.54
N ASP A 378 -6.04 0.56 5.59
CA ASP A 378 -7.20 1.42 5.32
C ASP A 378 -8.38 0.66 4.70
N ASP A 379 -8.13 -0.54 4.19
CA ASP A 379 -9.12 -1.49 3.70
C ASP A 379 -10.04 -2.04 4.80
N VAL A 380 -9.63 -1.96 6.07
CA VAL A 380 -10.51 -2.29 7.20
C VAL A 380 -11.77 -1.44 7.14
N ALA A 381 -12.92 -2.10 7.06
CA ALA A 381 -14.24 -1.50 6.86
C ALA A 381 -14.43 -0.76 5.51
N ASP A 382 -13.70 -1.17 4.47
CA ASP A 382 -13.87 -0.76 3.07
C ASP A 382 -13.61 0.74 2.79
N PHE A 383 -12.66 1.37 3.49
CA PHE A 383 -12.27 2.78 3.29
C PHE A 383 -11.05 3.00 2.40
N ALA A 384 -10.39 1.93 1.95
CA ALA A 384 -9.34 1.99 0.94
C ALA A 384 -9.87 2.38 -0.43
N SER A 385 -9.05 3.10 -1.21
CA SER A 385 -9.28 3.38 -2.64
C SER A 385 -9.00 2.17 -3.52
N TYR A 386 -9.77 1.10 -3.30
CA TYR A 386 -9.59 -0.23 -3.86
C TYR A 386 -10.86 -0.72 -4.57
N VAL A 387 -10.69 -1.34 -5.73
CA VAL A 387 -11.77 -2.00 -6.50
C VAL A 387 -11.27 -3.33 -7.05
N GLN A 388 -12.23 -4.24 -7.28
CA GLN A 388 -11.94 -5.54 -7.87
C GLN A 388 -13.07 -6.02 -8.78
N ASP A 389 -12.73 -6.85 -9.76
CA ASP A 389 -13.68 -7.50 -10.66
C ASP A 389 -13.14 -8.87 -11.09
N THR A 390 -13.98 -9.90 -11.07
CA THR A 390 -13.62 -11.29 -11.40
C THR A 390 -13.62 -11.57 -12.91
N ALA A 391 -14.27 -10.72 -13.72
CA ALA A 391 -14.28 -10.79 -15.18
C ALA A 391 -14.03 -9.40 -15.80
N PRO A 392 -12.86 -8.78 -15.53
CA PRO A 392 -12.56 -7.43 -16.00
C PRO A 392 -12.44 -7.40 -17.53
N THR A 393 -13.00 -6.35 -18.12
CA THR A 393 -12.98 -6.06 -19.57
C THR A 393 -12.18 -4.81 -19.91
N GLY A 394 -11.89 -3.93 -18.94
CA GLY A 394 -11.03 -2.77 -19.14
C GLY A 394 -10.55 -2.13 -17.83
N PHE A 395 -9.36 -1.57 -17.88
CA PHE A 395 -8.76 -0.77 -16.81
C PHE A 395 -8.43 0.61 -17.36
N ARG A 396 -8.94 1.67 -16.74
CA ARG A 396 -8.56 3.05 -17.07
C ARG A 396 -7.85 3.69 -15.88
N LEU A 397 -6.61 4.16 -16.10
CA LEU A 397 -5.90 5.06 -15.19
C LEU A 397 -6.03 6.49 -15.71
N THR A 398 -6.57 7.39 -14.91
CA THR A 398 -6.64 8.82 -15.24
C THR A 398 -5.73 9.59 -14.30
N LEU A 399 -4.76 10.33 -14.85
CA LEU A 399 -4.05 11.37 -14.12
C LEU A 399 -4.98 12.58 -14.01
N THR A 400 -5.48 12.87 -12.82
CA THR A 400 -6.48 13.94 -12.63
C THR A 400 -5.80 15.31 -12.48
N ALA A 401 -6.60 16.38 -12.57
CA ALA A 401 -6.09 17.74 -12.46
C ALA A 401 -5.39 17.99 -11.11
N PHE A 402 -4.39 18.86 -11.15
CA PHE A 402 -3.64 19.34 -9.97
C PHE A 402 -4.48 20.30 -9.12
#